data_AF-Q6XVH1-F1
#
_entry.id   AF-Q6XVH1-F1
#
_cell.length_a   1.000
_cell.length_b   1.000
_cell.length_c   1.000
_cell.angle_alpha   90.00
_cell.angle_beta   90.00
_cell.angle_gamma   90.00
#
_symmetry.space_group_name_H-M   'P 1'
#
loop_
_entity.id
_entity.type
_entity.pdbx_description
1 polymer ?
#
loop_
_entity_poly.entity_id
_entity_poly.type
_entity_poly.pdbx_seq_one_letter_code
_entity_poly.pdbx_strand_id
1 'polypeptide(L)'
;MPKNEKKDLFLTASIAIIGLTAIYFSNTFLNSLAMSFLLIGIVVLTTLPVQIRKKKQRRLITDYLNRIDTTLQKNIYEATQVTPNQLKNYTVLGTGIASSKLYKIEEIISKM
;
A
#
# COMPACT_ATOMS: atom_id res chain seq x y z
N MET A 1 6.57 -3.80 12.54
CA MET A 1 6.07 -3.95 11.17
C MET A 1 4.71 -4.65 11.25
N PRO A 2 3.60 -3.94 11.03
CA PRO A 2 2.25 -4.49 11.12
C PRO A 2 2.06 -5.71 10.21
N LYS A 3 1.15 -6.61 10.57
CA LYS A 3 0.91 -7.88 9.84
C LYS A 3 0.67 -7.66 8.36
N ASN A 4 -0.10 -6.61 8.03
CA ASN A 4 -0.44 -6.32 6.66
C ASN A 4 0.72 -5.68 5.87
N GLU A 5 1.61 -4.94 6.55
CA GLU A 5 2.84 -4.41 5.93
C GLU A 5 3.75 -5.56 5.49
N LYS A 6 3.91 -6.59 6.33
CA LYS A 6 4.70 -7.78 6.00
C LYS A 6 4.10 -8.56 4.82
N LYS A 7 2.78 -8.76 4.83
CA LYS A 7 2.08 -9.50 3.77
C LYS A 7 2.21 -8.81 2.41
N ASP A 8 2.00 -7.50 2.37
CA ASP A 8 2.05 -6.75 1.12
C ASP A 8 3.49 -6.70 0.58
N LEU A 9 4.49 -6.55 1.45
CA LEU A 9 5.89 -6.55 1.06
C LEU A 9 6.34 -7.92 0.50
N PHE A 10 5.91 -9.01 1.13
CA PHE A 10 6.16 -10.37 0.62
C PHE A 10 5.51 -10.61 -0.74
N LEU A 11 4.27 -10.15 -0.94
CA LEU A 11 3.56 -10.28 -2.22
C LEU A 11 4.29 -9.51 -3.32
N THR A 12 4.65 -8.25 -3.07
CA THR A 12 5.37 -7.42 -4.05
C THR A 12 6.73 -8.02 -4.40
N ALA A 13 7.48 -8.50 -3.39
CA ALA A 13 8.75 -9.18 -3.61
C ALA A 13 8.58 -10.46 -4.45
N SER A 14 7.55 -11.26 -4.17
CA SER A 14 7.26 -12.48 -4.93
C SER A 14 6.94 -12.18 -6.39
N ILE A 15 6.10 -11.17 -6.66
CA ILE A 15 5.78 -10.74 -8.03
C ILE A 15 7.04 -10.26 -8.76
N ALA A 16 7.89 -9.48 -8.08
CA ALA A 16 9.14 -8.99 -8.68
C ALA A 16 10.09 -10.14 -9.03
N ILE A 17 10.26 -11.13 -8.16
CA ILE A 17 11.10 -12.31 -8.41
C ILE A 17 10.55 -13.14 -9.57
N ILE A 18 9.23 -13.38 -9.61
CA ILE A 18 8.59 -14.09 -10.73
C ILE A 18 8.78 -13.32 -12.04
N GLY A 19 8.60 -12.00 -12.02
CA GLY A 19 8.82 -11.14 -13.17
C GLY A 19 10.27 -11.17 -13.69
N LEU A 20 11.25 -11.05 -12.79
CA LEU A 20 12.68 -11.16 -13.11
C LEU A 20 13.03 -12.53 -13.70
N THR A 21 12.49 -13.60 -13.11
CA THR A 21 12.70 -14.97 -13.59
C THR A 21 12.08 -15.15 -14.98
N ALA A 22 10.88 -14.64 -15.21
CA ALA A 22 10.24 -14.66 -16.52
C ALA A 22 11.08 -13.90 -17.57
N ILE A 23 11.57 -12.70 -17.25
CA ILE A 23 12.46 -11.93 -18.13
C ILE A 23 13.72 -12.75 -18.47
N TYR A 24 14.36 -13.35 -17.47
CA TYR A 24 15.59 -14.14 -17.66
C TYR A 24 15.39 -15.30 -18.64
N PHE A 25 14.32 -16.07 -18.51
CA PHE A 25 14.00 -17.17 -19.44
C PHE A 25 13.45 -16.69 -20.79
N SER A 26 12.83 -15.51 -20.85
CA SER A 26 12.26 -14.94 -22.07
C SER A 26 13.32 -14.34 -23.00
N ASN A 27 14.40 -13.81 -22.42
CA ASN A 27 15.48 -13.16 -23.15
C ASN A 27 16.23 -14.10 -24.13
N THR A 28 16.05 -15.41 -23.98
CA THR A 28 16.62 -16.43 -24.87
C THR A 28 15.75 -16.74 -26.10
N PHE A 29 14.47 -16.31 -26.13
CA PHE A 29 13.50 -16.72 -27.16
C PHE A 29 12.59 -15.61 -27.72
N LEU A 30 12.51 -14.42 -27.12
CA LEU A 30 11.52 -13.39 -27.49
C LEU A 30 12.10 -12.19 -28.24
N ASN A 31 11.35 -11.71 -29.24
CA ASN A 31 11.63 -10.49 -30.01
C ASN A 31 11.44 -9.22 -29.13
N SER A 32 12.14 -8.13 -29.47
CA SER A 32 12.18 -6.85 -28.72
C SER A 32 10.78 -6.32 -28.29
N LEU A 33 9.78 -6.49 -29.15
CA LEU A 33 8.41 -6.07 -28.90
C LEU A 33 7.77 -6.83 -27.71
N ALA A 34 7.96 -8.15 -27.64
CA ALA A 34 7.39 -8.99 -26.58
C ALA A 34 8.05 -8.72 -25.21
N MET A 35 9.35 -8.39 -25.19
CA MET A 35 10.03 -7.97 -23.97
C MET A 35 9.51 -6.63 -23.45
N SER A 36 9.14 -5.70 -24.35
CA SER A 36 8.54 -4.42 -23.95
C SER A 36 7.18 -4.60 -23.28
N PHE A 37 6.32 -5.47 -23.82
CA PHE A 37 5.03 -5.80 -23.20
C PHE A 37 5.18 -6.51 -21.84
N LEU A 38 6.15 -7.41 -21.71
CA LEU A 38 6.46 -8.09 -20.45
C LEU A 38 6.90 -7.11 -19.36
N LEU A 39 7.78 -6.16 -19.70
CA LEU A 39 8.24 -5.13 -18.76
C LEU A 39 7.08 -4.24 -18.29
N ILE A 40 6.22 -3.80 -19.21
CA ILE A 40 5.01 -3.04 -18.86
C ILE A 40 4.10 -3.87 -17.94
N GLY A 41 3.89 -5.15 -18.26
CA GLY A 41 3.11 -6.07 -17.44
C GLY A 41 3.64 -6.19 -16.01
N ILE A 42 4.95 -6.31 -15.83
CA ILE A 42 5.59 -6.39 -14.50
C ILE A 42 5.45 -5.08 -13.73
N VAL A 43 5.66 -3.93 -14.39
CA VAL A 43 5.46 -2.61 -13.75
C VAL A 43 4.00 -2.43 -13.32
N VAL A 44 3.05 -2.82 -14.16
CA VAL A 44 1.62 -2.75 -13.83
C VAL A 44 1.29 -3.70 -12.67
N LEU A 45 1.78 -4.94 -12.71
CA LEU A 45 1.55 -5.94 -11.65
C LEU A 45 2.18 -5.58 -10.31
N THR A 46 3.28 -4.82 -10.30
CA THR A 46 3.93 -4.37 -9.06
C THR A 46 3.29 -3.09 -8.50
N THR A 47 2.77 -2.21 -9.37
CA THR A 47 2.16 -0.93 -8.95
C THR A 47 0.68 -1.05 -8.60
N LEU A 48 -0.09 -1.92 -9.27
CA LEU A 48 -1.52 -2.14 -9.01
C LEU A 48 -1.81 -2.53 -7.55
N PRO A 49 -1.11 -3.51 -6.93
CA PRO A 49 -1.35 -3.88 -5.53
C PRO A 49 -1.18 -2.69 -4.58
N VAL A 50 -0.18 -1.84 -4.83
CA VAL A 50 0.10 -0.65 -4.02
C VAL A 50 -1.04 0.37 -4.14
N GLN A 51 -1.58 0.58 -5.33
CA GLN A 51 -2.71 1.49 -5.53
C GLN A 51 -4.00 0.96 -4.88
N ILE A 52 -4.29 -0.33 -5.04
CA ILE A 52 -5.42 -0.99 -4.38
C ILE A 52 -5.29 -0.86 -2.85
N ARG A 53 -4.07 -1.04 -2.32
CA ARG A 53 -3.79 -0.90 -0.89
C ARG A 53 -4.08 0.51 -0.37
N LYS A 54 -3.55 1.53 -1.06
CA LYS A 54 -3.82 2.94 -0.71
C LYS A 54 -5.31 3.25 -0.74
N LYS A 55 -6.04 2.76 -1.75
CA LYS A 55 -7.51 2.95 -1.85
C LYS A 55 -8.24 2.33 -0.65
N LYS A 56 -7.84 1.13 -0.22
CA LYS A 56 -8.42 0.47 0.96
C LYS A 56 -8.15 1.26 2.24
N GLN A 57 -6.91 1.72 2.43
CA GLN A 57 -6.53 2.51 3.60
C GLN A 57 -7.27 3.85 3.67
N ARG A 58 -7.42 4.54 2.52
CA ARG A 58 -8.22 5.78 2.47
C ARG A 58 -9.65 5.55 2.92
N ARG A 59 -10.33 4.50 2.40
CA ARG A 59 -11.71 4.19 2.81
C ARG A 59 -11.82 3.96 4.31
N LEU A 60 -10.94 3.13 4.86
CA LEU A 60 -10.92 2.81 6.29
C LEU A 60 -10.69 4.06 7.16
N ILE A 61 -9.80 4.96 6.74
CA ILE A 61 -9.56 6.23 7.45
C ILE A 61 -10.78 7.17 7.31
N THR A 62 -11.41 7.26 6.14
CA THR A 62 -12.64 8.04 5.95
C THR A 62 -13.76 7.53 6.86
N ASP A 63 -13.97 6.22 6.91
CA ASP A 63 -15.00 5.61 7.75
C ASP A 63 -14.73 5.89 9.23
N TYR A 64 -13.46 5.84 9.65
CA TYR A 64 -13.04 6.25 10.99
C TYR A 64 -13.35 7.72 11.28
N LEU A 65 -12.97 8.64 10.39
CA LEU A 65 -13.20 10.08 10.58
C LEU A 65 -14.69 10.43 10.71
N ASN A 66 -15.58 9.66 10.08
CA ASN A 66 -17.02 9.83 10.17
C ASN A 66 -17.62 9.39 11.52
N ARG A 67 -16.92 8.55 12.30
CA ARG A 67 -17.40 8.03 13.59
C ARG A 67 -17.18 8.97 14.77
N ILE A 68 -16.36 10.03 14.60
CA ILE A 68 -16.03 11.03 15.65
C ILE A 68 -15.56 10.35 16.96
N ASP A 69 -14.78 9.29 16.85
CA ASP A 69 -14.24 8.57 18.01
C ASP A 69 -12.95 9.24 18.52
N THR A 70 -13.07 9.95 19.63
CA THR A 70 -11.98 10.70 20.29
C THR A 70 -10.96 9.80 20.97
N THR A 71 -11.36 8.60 21.42
CA THR A 71 -10.46 7.63 22.06
C THR A 71 -9.51 7.05 21.01
N LEU A 72 -10.08 6.65 19.88
CA LEU A 72 -9.31 6.10 18.76
C LEU A 72 -8.40 7.18 18.15
N GLN A 73 -8.84 8.43 18.11
CA GLN A 73 -8.03 9.58 17.71
C GLN A 73 -6.78 9.77 18.57
N LYS A 74 -6.95 9.70 19.90
CA LYS A 74 -5.84 9.80 20.85
C LYS A 74 -4.85 8.66 20.66
N ASN A 75 -5.33 7.43 20.52
CA ASN A 75 -4.48 6.25 20.31
C ASN A 75 -3.70 6.32 18.99
N ILE A 76 -4.32 6.80 17.91
CA ILE A 76 -3.63 7.04 16.63
C ILE A 76 -2.51 8.08 16.80
N TYR A 77 -2.81 9.19 17.46
CA TYR A 77 -1.85 10.26 17.67
C TYR A 77 -0.66 9.79 18.52
N GLU A 78 -0.90 9.10 19.64
CA GLU A 78 0.16 8.58 20.51
C GLU A 78 1.06 7.56 19.79
N ALA A 79 0.47 6.67 18.99
CA ALA A 79 1.22 5.61 18.32
C ALA A 79 1.98 6.07 17.05
N THR A 80 1.52 7.14 16.39
CA THR A 80 2.01 7.51 15.05
C THR A 80 2.41 8.97 14.88
N GLN A 81 2.05 9.84 15.84
CA GLN A 81 2.18 11.30 15.77
C GLN A 81 1.51 11.91 14.55
N VAL A 82 0.48 11.25 14.01
CA VAL A 82 -0.30 11.76 12.87
C VAL A 82 -1.49 12.54 13.41
N THR A 83 -1.66 13.78 12.93
CA THR A 83 -2.77 14.62 13.36
C THR A 83 -4.06 14.32 12.58
N PRO A 84 -5.23 14.70 13.12
CA PRO A 84 -6.51 14.55 12.41
C PRO A 84 -6.53 15.28 11.06
N ASN A 85 -5.89 16.46 10.99
CA ASN A 85 -5.76 17.21 9.75
C ASN A 85 -4.92 16.46 8.71
N GLN A 86 -3.85 15.77 9.13
CA GLN A 86 -3.06 14.93 8.22
C GLN A 86 -3.87 13.73 7.71
N LEU A 87 -4.69 13.10 8.56
CA LEU A 87 -5.60 12.03 8.13
C LEU A 87 -6.63 12.54 7.11
N LYS A 88 -7.23 13.71 7.36
CA LYS A 88 -8.17 14.36 6.43
C LYS A 88 -7.49 14.73 5.11
N ASN A 89 -6.27 15.25 5.15
CA ASN A 89 -5.51 15.54 3.94
C ASN A 89 -5.17 14.27 3.17
N TYR A 90 -4.87 13.17 3.87
CA TYR A 90 -4.60 11.88 3.24
C TYR A 90 -5.84 11.27 2.57
N THR A 91 -7.05 11.44 3.09
CA THR A 91 -8.25 10.92 2.39
C THR A 91 -8.47 11.62 1.04
N VAL A 92 -8.16 12.91 0.95
CA VAL A 92 -8.26 13.71 -0.28
C VAL A 92 -7.07 13.47 -1.22
N LEU A 93 -5.84 13.67 -0.74
CA LEU A 93 -4.61 13.66 -1.56
C LEU A 93 -3.99 12.26 -1.69
N GLY A 94 -4.12 11.41 -0.66
CA GLY A 94 -3.49 10.07 -0.53
C GLY A 94 -1.98 10.07 -0.48
N THR A 95 -1.42 11.20 -0.10
CA THR A 95 0.00 11.44 0.11
C THR A 95 0.16 12.24 1.41
N GLY A 96 1.40 12.45 1.86
CA GLY A 96 1.68 13.22 3.07
C GLY A 96 1.73 12.42 4.38
N ILE A 97 1.43 11.12 4.35
CA ILE A 97 1.65 10.19 5.47
C ILE A 97 2.55 9.04 5.00
N ALA A 98 3.60 8.76 5.77
CA ALA A 98 4.50 7.63 5.51
C ALA A 98 3.76 6.28 5.58
N SER A 99 4.11 5.35 4.69
CA SER A 99 3.40 4.06 4.60
C SER A 99 3.44 3.27 5.90
N SER A 100 4.56 3.28 6.62
CA SER A 100 4.70 2.61 7.92
C SER A 100 3.71 3.12 8.97
N LYS A 101 3.43 4.43 8.97
CA LYS A 101 2.43 5.05 9.84
C LYS A 101 1.01 4.64 9.42
N LEU A 102 0.72 4.59 8.12
CA LEU A 102 -0.58 4.14 7.60
C LEU A 102 -0.90 2.70 7.99
N TYR A 103 0.08 1.79 7.92
CA TYR A 103 -0.12 0.41 8.38
C TYR A 103 -0.39 0.32 9.88
N LYS A 104 0.27 1.15 10.70
CA LYS A 104 -0.02 1.23 12.14
C LYS A 104 -1.42 1.78 12.42
N ILE A 105 -1.82 2.84 11.71
CA ILE A 105 -3.17 3.43 11.83
C ILE A 105 -4.24 2.39 11.49
N GLU A 106 -4.06 1.66 10.39
CA GLU A 106 -4.97 0.59 9.99
C GLU A 106 -5.06 -0.51 11.06
N GLU A 107 -3.94 -0.91 11.65
CA GLU A 107 -3.93 -1.91 12.73
C GLU A 107 -4.68 -1.43 13.97
N ILE A 108 -4.55 -0.15 14.34
CA ILE A 108 -5.27 0.45 15.48
C ILE A 108 -6.77 0.49 15.21
N ILE A 109 -7.19 0.97 14.03
CA ILE A 109 -8.60 1.05 13.64
C ILE A 109 -9.23 -0.34 13.52
N SER A 110 -8.49 -1.35 13.06
CA SER A 110 -9.02 -2.71 12.86
C SER A 110 -9.10 -3.56 14.14
N LYS A 111 -8.56 -3.07 15.26
CA LYS A 111 -8.57 -3.78 16.55
C LYS A 111 -9.68 -3.35 17.50
N MET A 112 -10.37 -2.24 17.21
CA MET A 112 -11.56 -1.77 17.92
C MET A 112 -12.82 -2.11 17.14
#